data_AF-A0A1F9Q1V4-F1
#
_entry.id   AF-A0A1F9Q1V4-F1
#
_cell.length_a   1.000
_cell.length_b   1.000
_cell.length_c   1.000
_cell.angle_alpha   90.00
_cell.angle_beta   90.00
_cell.angle_gamma   90.00
#
_symmetry.space_group_name_H-M   'P 1'
#
loop_
_entity.id
_entity.type
_entity.pdbx_description
1 polymer ?
#
loop_
_entity_poly.entity_id
_entity_poly.type
_entity_poly.pdbx_seq_one_letter_code
_entity_poly.pdbx_strand_id
1 'polypeptide(L)'
;MKRILLTLVLLAFAATAFAAQPKTYQVTGPILESKGDIIVVQNKDGEKWEIAIDKETKSKGDLKPGAKVTIQYQMKAKSVEVK
;
A
#
# COMPACT_ATOMS: atom_id res chain seq x y z
N MET A 1 30.21 3.57 -32.89
CA MET A 1 29.28 4.63 -32.42
C MET A 1 27.81 4.29 -32.67
N LYS A 2 27.38 3.94 -33.90
CA LYS A 2 25.96 3.61 -34.21
C LYS A 2 25.36 2.46 -33.38
N ARG A 3 26.15 1.40 -33.11
CA ARG A 3 25.71 0.24 -32.31
C ARG A 3 25.49 0.58 -30.82
N ILE A 4 26.38 1.40 -30.25
CA ILE A 4 26.28 1.87 -28.85
C ILE A 4 25.04 2.73 -28.66
N LEU A 5 24.76 3.62 -29.61
CA LEU A 5 23.56 4.45 -29.62
C LEU A 5 22.28 3.61 -29.69
N LEU A 6 22.28 2.53 -30.49
CA LEU A 6 21.15 1.60 -30.60
C LEU A 6 20.87 0.85 -29.28
N THR A 7 21.92 0.41 -28.58
CA THR A 7 21.78 -0.22 -27.24
C THR A 7 21.25 0.75 -26.18
N LEU A 8 21.68 2.01 -26.21
CA LEU A 8 21.18 3.04 -25.30
C LEU A 8 19.69 3.35 -25.53
N VAL A 9 19.27 3.39 -26.80
CA VAL A 9 17.86 3.56 -27.16
C VAL A 9 17.02 2.35 -26.71
N LEU A 10 17.51 1.11 -26.88
CA LEU A 10 16.80 -0.07 -26.40
C LEU A 10 16.69 -0.11 -24.86
N LEU A 11 17.72 0.31 -24.12
CA LEU A 11 17.65 0.40 -22.65
C LEU A 11 16.66 1.47 -22.18
N ALA A 12 16.55 2.60 -22.89
CA ALA A 12 15.58 3.65 -22.56
C ALA A 12 14.12 3.19 -22.76
N PHE A 13 13.86 2.31 -23.72
CA PHE A 13 12.52 1.72 -23.93
C PHE A 13 12.16 0.63 -22.92
N ALA A 14 13.14 0.01 -22.26
CA ALA A 14 12.88 -0.97 -21.20
C ALA A 14 12.39 -0.33 -19.87
N ALA A 15 12.54 0.98 -19.72
CA ALA A 15 12.20 1.69 -18.48
C ALA A 15 10.70 2.01 -18.33
N THR A 16 9.86 1.76 -19.33
CA THR A 16 8.43 2.13 -19.30
C THR A 16 7.50 1.00 -18.86
N ALA A 17 8.03 -0.17 -18.48
CA ALA A 17 7.23 -1.27 -17.93
C ALA A 17 6.87 -1.10 -16.45
N PHE A 18 6.61 0.13 -15.99
CA PHE A 18 5.97 0.34 -14.69
C PHE A 18 4.51 -0.09 -14.81
N ALA A 19 4.23 -1.31 -14.39
CA ALA A 19 2.86 -1.80 -14.22
C ALA A 19 2.03 -0.76 -13.47
N ALA A 20 0.80 -0.51 -13.94
CA ALA A 20 -0.14 0.36 -13.24
C ALA A 20 -0.39 -0.23 -11.84
N GLN A 21 0.28 0.30 -10.82
CA GLN A 21 0.08 -0.14 -9.46
C GLN A 21 -1.36 0.17 -9.02
N PRO A 22 -1.95 -0.66 -8.14
CA PRO A 22 -3.25 -0.36 -7.57
C PRO A 22 -3.27 1.04 -6.98
N LYS A 23 -4.41 1.72 -7.10
CA LYS A 23 -4.59 3.03 -6.47
C LYS A 23 -4.30 2.91 -4.99
N THR A 24 -3.50 3.84 -4.48
CA THR A 24 -3.25 3.95 -3.04
C THR A 24 -4.36 4.79 -2.42
N TYR A 25 -4.99 4.24 -1.40
CA TYR A 25 -6.05 4.86 -0.62
C TYR A 25 -5.53 5.26 0.75
N GLN A 26 -6.33 6.04 1.47
CA GLN A 26 -5.99 6.50 2.80
C GLN A 26 -7.18 6.36 3.74
N VAL A 27 -6.92 5.88 4.95
CA VAL A 27 -7.83 5.98 6.09
C VAL A 27 -7.14 6.73 7.21
N THR A 28 -7.88 7.59 7.91
CA THR A 28 -7.36 8.34 9.07
C THR A 28 -8.32 8.19 10.24
N GLY A 29 -7.78 7.83 11.40
CA GLY A 29 -8.54 7.79 12.64
C GLY A 29 -7.75 7.12 13.79
N PRO A 30 -8.39 6.90 14.95
CA PRO A 30 -7.73 6.27 16.08
C PRO A 30 -7.52 4.77 15.85
N ILE A 31 -6.38 4.25 16.30
CA ILE A 31 -6.19 2.81 16.48
C ILE A 31 -7.09 2.35 17.61
N LEU A 32 -7.95 1.38 17.35
CA LEU A 32 -8.76 0.72 18.38
C LEU A 32 -8.01 -0.45 18.99
N GLU A 33 -7.31 -1.20 18.16
CA GLU A 33 -6.60 -2.40 18.55
C GLU A 33 -5.40 -2.65 17.63
N SER A 34 -4.34 -3.23 18.18
CA SER A 34 -3.17 -3.70 17.44
C SER A 34 -2.90 -5.14 17.86
N LYS A 35 -3.00 -6.08 16.91
CA LYS A 35 -2.88 -7.52 17.12
C LYS A 35 -1.92 -8.08 16.10
N GLY A 36 -0.67 -8.30 16.51
CA GLY A 36 0.35 -8.89 15.63
C GLY A 36 0.54 -8.08 14.35
N ASP A 37 0.11 -8.66 13.23
CA ASP A 37 0.18 -8.10 11.88
C ASP A 37 -1.11 -7.41 11.43
N ILE A 38 -2.07 -7.14 12.34
CA ILE A 38 -3.33 -6.45 12.03
C ILE A 38 -3.51 -5.24 12.96
N ILE A 39 -3.86 -4.10 12.36
CA ILE A 39 -4.29 -2.88 13.07
C ILE A 39 -5.76 -2.64 12.78
N VAL A 40 -6.54 -2.44 13.84
CA VAL A 40 -7.93 -2.02 13.75
C VAL A 40 -8.01 -0.52 13.92
N VAL A 41 -8.58 0.17 12.94
CA VAL A 41 -8.71 1.63 12.90
C VAL A 41 -10.19 1.98 12.76
N GLN A 42 -10.63 3.05 13.42
CA GLN A 42 -11.95 3.61 13.17
C GLN A 42 -11.84 4.75 12.14
N ASN A 43 -12.56 4.67 11.03
CA ASN A 43 -12.59 5.78 10.06
C ASN A 43 -13.42 6.96 10.60
N LYS A 44 -13.50 8.04 9.83
CA LYS A 44 -14.27 9.24 10.21
C LYS A 44 -15.77 9.01 10.31
N ASP A 45 -16.29 8.04 9.55
CA ASP A 45 -17.71 7.69 9.50
C ASP A 45 -18.11 6.70 10.62
N GLY A 46 -17.15 6.29 11.46
CA GLY A 46 -17.36 5.41 12.60
C GLY A 46 -17.20 3.92 12.29
N GLU A 47 -16.88 3.55 11.05
CA GLU A 47 -16.65 2.17 10.66
C GLU A 47 -15.28 1.67 11.15
N LYS A 48 -15.22 0.39 11.49
CA LYS A 48 -13.98 -0.28 11.91
C LYS A 48 -13.35 -0.99 10.72
N TRP A 49 -12.08 -0.72 10.51
CA TRP A 49 -11.30 -1.25 9.40
C TRP A 49 -10.14 -2.07 9.95
N GLU A 50 -10.02 -3.31 9.49
CA GLU A 50 -8.89 -4.19 9.79
C GLU A 50 -7.87 -4.08 8.66
N ILE A 51 -6.67 -3.63 8.98
CA ILE A 51 -5.60 -3.44 8.01
C ILE A 51 -4.41 -4.32 8.41
N ALA A 52 -4.05 -5.22 7.51
CA ALA A 52 -2.84 -6.00 7.62
C ALA A 52 -1.61 -5.10 7.43
N ILE A 53 -0.61 -5.29 8.29
CA ILE A 53 0.72 -4.71 8.21
C ILE A 53 1.74 -5.82 8.05
N ASP A 54 2.82 -5.58 7.31
CA ASP A 54 3.88 -6.54 7.06
C ASP A 54 5.26 -5.91 7.28
N LYS A 55 6.32 -6.68 6.98
CA LYS A 55 7.71 -6.21 7.12
C LYS A 55 8.06 -5.06 6.18
N GLU A 56 7.31 -4.87 5.09
CA GLU A 56 7.52 -3.79 4.12
C GLU A 56 6.77 -2.51 4.52
N THR A 57 5.82 -2.63 5.45
CA THR A 57 5.03 -1.53 5.95
C THR A 57 5.92 -0.56 6.73
N LYS A 58 6.08 0.64 6.18
CA LYS A 58 6.84 1.73 6.81
C LYS A 58 5.99 2.38 7.90
N SER A 59 6.15 1.93 9.13
CA SER A 59 5.55 2.58 10.29
C SER A 59 6.43 3.70 10.85
N LYS A 60 5.84 4.84 11.16
CA LYS A 60 6.47 5.92 11.92
C LYS A 60 5.69 6.17 13.21
N GLY A 61 6.36 6.13 14.34
CA GLY A 61 5.75 6.32 15.66
C GLY A 61 5.22 5.03 16.28
N ASP A 62 4.55 5.19 17.43
CA ASP A 62 4.07 4.09 18.27
C ASP A 62 2.63 3.71 17.90
N LEU A 63 2.45 2.50 17.34
CA LEU A 63 1.16 1.98 16.86
C LEU A 63 0.34 1.34 17.98
N LYS A 64 -0.01 2.15 18.98
CA LYS A 64 -0.79 1.72 20.15
C LYS A 64 -2.26 2.14 20.07
N PRO A 65 -3.18 1.44 20.76
CA PRO A 65 -4.57 1.88 20.91
C PRO A 65 -4.67 3.34 21.38
N GLY A 66 -5.62 4.09 20.81
CA GLY A 66 -5.84 5.51 21.05
C GLY A 66 -4.99 6.45 20.20
N ALA A 67 -3.90 5.98 19.58
CA ALA A 67 -3.10 6.81 18.69
C ALA A 67 -3.88 7.14 17.41
N LYS A 68 -3.96 8.42 17.05
CA LYS A 68 -4.53 8.85 15.76
C LYS A 68 -3.51 8.62 14.66
N VAL A 69 -3.86 7.79 13.68
CA VAL A 69 -2.99 7.43 12.57
C VAL A 69 -3.63 7.74 11.23
N THR A 70 -2.78 7.88 10.23
CA THR A 70 -3.15 7.90 8.82
C THR A 70 -2.45 6.73 8.16
N ILE A 71 -3.23 5.81 7.61
CA ILE A 71 -2.71 4.59 6.97
C ILE A 71 -2.97 4.69 5.48
N GLN A 72 -1.90 4.54 4.69
CA GLN A 72 -1.97 4.37 3.25
C GLN A 72 -2.03 2.88 2.93
N TYR A 73 -2.98 2.46 2.11
CA TYR A 73 -3.19 1.06 1.78
C TYR A 73 -3.59 0.88 0.32
N GLN A 74 -3.35 -0.31 -0.20
CA GLN A 74 -3.83 -0.75 -1.52
C GLN A 74 -4.82 -1.90 -1.32
N MET A 75 -5.88 -1.93 -2.12
CA MET A 75 -6.83 -3.05 -2.10
C MET A 75 -6.25 -4.22 -2.88
N LYS A 76 -6.17 -5.40 -2.23
CA LYS A 76 -5.72 -6.64 -2.85
C LYS A 76 -6.84 -7.67 -2.80
N ALA A 77 -7.25 -8.17 -3.98
CA ALA A 77 -8.23 -9.23 -4.06
C ALA A 77 -7.64 -10.55 -3.52
N LYS A 78 -8.43 -11.27 -2.71
CA LYS A 78 -8.07 -12.61 -2.21
C LYS A 78 -8.46 -13.71 -3.20
N SER A 79 -9.60 -13.56 -3.88
CA SER A 79 -10.10 -14.45 -4.93
C SER A 79 -11.04 -13.65 -5.83
N VAL A 80 -11.16 -14.05 -7.10
CA VAL A 80 -12.10 -13.48 -8.06
C VAL A 80 -12.80 -14.65 -8.76
N GLU A 81 -14.12 -14.68 -8.70
CA GLU A 81 -14.95 -15.71 -9.33
C GLU A 81 -15.95 -15.02 -10.26
N VAL A 82 -16.05 -15.52 -11.50
CA VAL A 82 -17.06 -15.07 -12.47
C VAL A 82 -18.27 -15.98 -12.33
N LYS A 83 -19.47 -15.41 -12.17
CA LYS A 83 -20.74 -16.13 -12.07
C LYS A 83 -21.59 -15.90 -13.31
#